data_AF-A0A7I8W923-F1
#
_entry.id   AF-A0A7I8W923-F1
#
_cell.length_a   1.000
_cell.length_b   1.000
_cell.length_c   1.000
_cell.angle_alpha   90.00
_cell.angle_beta   90.00
_cell.angle_gamma   90.00
#
_symmetry.space_group_name_H-M   'P 1'
#
loop_
_entity.id
_entity.type
_entity.pdbx_description
1 polymer ?
#
loop_
_entity_poly.entity_id
_entity_poly.type
_entity_poly.pdbx_seq_one_letter_code
_entity_poly.pdbx_strand_id
1 'polypeptide(L)'
;MRIKQTARKSTLGSVKDLLVSAKKSKHSCKQEDTSEETREEQSVPARNVRRRIAYRKTLAIKEIRRYQKSTELLIRKLPFQRLVREIAIEFQADIRFQCLALDCLQEAAEAYIVQLFEDTNLCCIHARRVTIMPKDILLAKIKRERIMASRHILDDHETNFPQNLERIGHCAKAIGDVVIIMGGIGLNVCLHIDYFRFGKERTIKEGIVTLYHIELKKCATLFASFPARIRGLKTWNNVETIIQSNNDIIISGGYRTHLLVTPLWKMNGTHWQQIMPSEASHEIPEKAIYTVYQSWFYNDKIYLFGGYTDVQNEEESSSEVLSWFRKNSKKFVRHELDGCSWTNQLLSFDLNEKLWEDVESHGDVPSPRSRYACALVRDKLYLFGGNGSGSEYGLPMDDFYVLDMTNFTWRILNDISGSRPPARYQHSLTYVNHINSLFLCGGLSDEYEGLADEWIYDLDKNTWTRLSSGEVEPRCYHVSVPTVYGSVLSIGGSTHAEYGEESLSPATAVKEHMFTTKPLKRLALNVVYTLRDWWYLLPHNIQNELEKWYKFELASKSSPILNEDLLNYLDL
;
A
#
# COMPACT_ATOMS: atom_id res chain seq x y z
N MET A 1 5.79 -50.43 -26.04
CA MET A 1 4.87 -51.06 -27.03
C MET A 1 3.53 -51.30 -26.33
N ARG A 2 2.41 -50.64 -26.68
CA ARG A 2 1.50 -50.95 -27.82
C ARG A 2 1.00 -52.42 -27.74
N ILE A 3 -0.29 -52.81 -27.77
CA ILE A 3 -1.62 -52.21 -28.05
C ILE A 3 -2.71 -53.27 -27.66
N LYS A 4 -3.96 -52.84 -27.36
CA LYS A 4 -5.27 -53.21 -28.03
C LYS A 4 -6.40 -53.35 -26.99
N GLN A 5 -7.39 -52.45 -26.94
CA GLN A 5 -8.49 -52.09 -27.87
C GLN A 5 -9.75 -52.95 -27.70
N THR A 6 -10.89 -52.25 -27.73
CA THR A 6 -12.27 -52.56 -28.22
C THR A 6 -13.34 -52.26 -27.16
N ALA A 7 -14.57 -51.82 -27.44
CA ALA A 7 -15.21 -51.09 -28.55
C ALA A 7 -16.58 -50.59 -28.02
N ARG A 8 -17.15 -49.54 -28.64
CA ARG A 8 -18.48 -48.95 -28.36
C ARG A 8 -19.64 -49.82 -28.89
N LYS A 9 -20.83 -49.71 -28.29
CA LYS A 9 -22.09 -49.42 -29.02
C LYS A 9 -23.23 -48.98 -28.08
N SER A 10 -23.96 -47.98 -28.58
CA SER A 10 -25.13 -47.30 -28.01
C SER A 10 -26.44 -47.99 -28.42
N THR A 11 -27.52 -47.73 -27.67
CA THR A 11 -28.89 -47.55 -28.18
C THR A 11 -29.78 -46.88 -27.11
N LEU A 12 -30.63 -45.97 -27.57
CA LEU A 12 -31.57 -45.11 -26.84
C LEU A 12 -33.00 -45.45 -27.28
N GLY A 13 -33.99 -45.20 -26.40
CA GLY A 13 -35.44 -45.13 -26.70
C GLY A 13 -36.22 -46.40 -26.33
N SER A 14 -37.47 -46.39 -25.84
CA SER A 14 -38.47 -45.33 -25.62
C SER A 14 -39.58 -45.89 -24.69
N VAL A 15 -40.10 -45.02 -23.82
CA VAL A 15 -41.46 -44.85 -23.27
C VAL A 15 -42.45 -46.04 -23.31
N LYS A 16 -43.07 -46.36 -22.15
CA LYS A 16 -44.54 -46.43 -21.95
C LYS A 16 -44.95 -46.55 -20.47
N ASP A 17 -45.50 -45.45 -19.99
CA ASP A 17 -46.70 -45.25 -19.17
C ASP A 17 -47.47 -46.43 -18.54
N LEU A 18 -47.97 -46.10 -17.33
CA LEU A 18 -49.37 -46.20 -16.85
C LEU A 18 -49.79 -47.34 -15.90
N LEU A 19 -50.56 -46.88 -14.90
CA LEU A 19 -51.58 -47.53 -14.07
C LEU A 19 -51.10 -48.15 -12.74
N VAL A 20 -51.32 -47.52 -11.58
CA VAL A 20 -52.57 -47.18 -10.85
C VAL A 20 -52.89 -48.22 -9.77
N SER A 21 -52.87 -47.72 -8.54
CA SER A 21 -53.77 -48.02 -7.40
C SER A 21 -54.04 -49.48 -7.02
N ALA A 22 -53.70 -49.85 -5.78
CA ALA A 22 -54.75 -50.03 -4.77
C ALA A 22 -54.16 -50.19 -3.36
N LYS A 23 -54.84 -49.50 -2.43
CA LYS A 23 -54.67 -49.48 -0.98
C LYS A 23 -55.15 -50.78 -0.32
N LYS A 24 -54.85 -50.82 0.99
CA LYS A 24 -55.47 -51.56 2.11
C LYS A 24 -54.83 -52.92 2.40
N SER A 25 -54.20 -53.19 3.54
CA SER A 25 -54.36 -52.87 4.97
C SER A 25 -54.74 -54.13 5.75
N LYS A 26 -53.97 -54.34 6.83
CA LYS A 26 -54.34 -54.89 8.14
C LYS A 26 -54.27 -56.40 8.41
N HIS A 27 -53.66 -56.62 9.57
CA HIS A 27 -53.82 -57.70 10.56
C HIS A 27 -53.22 -59.06 10.21
N SER A 28 -52.14 -59.47 10.90
CA SER A 28 -52.08 -59.97 12.29
C SER A 28 -52.49 -61.44 12.37
N CYS A 29 -51.52 -62.31 12.66
CA CYS A 29 -51.65 -63.30 13.72
C CYS A 29 -50.26 -63.88 14.01
N LYS A 30 -49.90 -63.92 15.30
CA LYS A 30 -48.81 -64.75 15.81
C LYS A 30 -49.37 -66.16 16.00
N GLN A 31 -48.63 -67.18 15.60
CA GLN A 31 -48.65 -68.48 16.27
C GLN A 31 -47.20 -68.91 16.49
N GLU A 32 -46.89 -69.15 17.75
CA GLU A 32 -45.73 -69.92 18.20
C GLU A 32 -46.05 -71.39 17.95
N ASP A 33 -45.08 -72.13 17.41
CA ASP A 33 -44.92 -73.56 17.67
C ASP A 33 -43.42 -73.90 17.62
N THR A 34 -43.03 -74.66 18.63
CA THR A 34 -41.70 -75.14 19.01
C THR A 34 -41.18 -76.26 18.12
N SER A 35 -39.89 -76.25 17.75
CA SER A 35 -39.04 -77.45 17.70
C SER A 35 -37.57 -77.11 17.39
N GLU A 36 -36.72 -77.45 18.36
CA GLU A 36 -35.35 -78.01 18.31
C GLU A 36 -34.27 -77.54 17.30
N GLU A 37 -33.05 -77.54 17.85
CA GLU A 37 -31.79 -77.05 17.33
C GLU A 37 -31.31 -77.69 16.02
N THR A 38 -30.75 -76.87 15.14
CA THR A 38 -29.51 -77.19 14.43
C THR A 38 -28.67 -75.92 14.29
N ARG A 39 -27.54 -75.86 14.99
CA ARG A 39 -26.52 -74.81 14.83
C ARG A 39 -25.84 -74.97 13.48
N GLU A 40 -26.31 -74.26 12.48
CA GLU A 40 -25.51 -73.94 11.29
C GLU A 40 -24.81 -72.59 11.48
N GLU A 41 -23.48 -72.59 11.40
CA GLU A 41 -22.66 -71.38 11.31
C GLU A 41 -23.06 -70.55 10.08
N GLN A 42 -23.81 -69.46 10.31
CA GLN A 42 -24.17 -68.52 9.24
C GLN A 42 -22.95 -67.69 8.82
N SER A 43 -22.26 -68.15 7.79
CA SER A 43 -21.34 -67.31 7.01
C SER A 43 -22.12 -66.17 6.33
N VAL A 44 -21.73 -64.92 6.60
CA VAL A 44 -22.38 -63.74 6.00
C VAL A 44 -22.13 -63.76 4.48
N PRO A 45 -23.18 -63.67 3.62
CA PRO A 45 -22.98 -63.73 2.18
C PRO A 45 -22.16 -62.52 1.70
N ALA A 46 -21.04 -62.78 1.00
CA ALA A 46 -20.10 -61.78 0.49
C ALA A 46 -20.74 -60.64 -0.32
N ARG A 47 -21.95 -60.85 -0.87
CA ARG A 47 -22.76 -59.86 -1.60
C ARG A 47 -23.28 -58.73 -0.70
N ASN A 48 -23.63 -59.03 0.55
CA ASN A 48 -24.10 -58.04 1.53
C ASN A 48 -22.94 -57.18 2.07
N VAL A 49 -21.76 -57.77 2.22
CA VAL A 49 -20.53 -57.05 2.60
C VAL A 49 -20.10 -56.08 1.49
N ARG A 50 -20.10 -56.52 0.22
CA ARG A 50 -19.79 -55.65 -0.94
C ARG A 50 -20.78 -54.49 -1.11
N ARG A 51 -22.09 -54.71 -0.91
CA ARG A 51 -23.10 -53.63 -0.93
C ARG A 51 -22.90 -52.60 0.19
N ARG A 52 -22.62 -53.06 1.42
CA ARG A 52 -22.30 -52.16 2.55
C ARG A 52 -21.05 -51.34 2.29
N ILE A 53 -20.00 -51.94 1.73
CA ILE A 53 -18.75 -51.24 1.39
C ILE A 53 -18.98 -50.19 0.30
N ALA A 54 -19.73 -50.53 -0.75
CA ALA A 54 -20.07 -49.59 -1.83
C ALA A 54 -20.90 -48.41 -1.32
N TYR A 55 -21.93 -48.67 -0.50
CA TYR A 55 -22.76 -47.64 0.13
C TYR A 55 -21.95 -46.70 1.03
N ARG A 56 -21.04 -47.24 1.85
CA ARG A 56 -20.13 -46.45 2.70
C ARG A 56 -19.19 -45.57 1.87
N LYS A 57 -18.66 -46.06 0.75
CA LYS A 57 -17.87 -45.24 -0.17
C LYS A 57 -18.71 -44.10 -0.78
N THR A 58 -19.96 -44.35 -1.14
CA THR A 58 -20.87 -43.31 -1.67
C THR A 58 -21.23 -42.27 -0.61
N LEU A 59 -21.43 -42.67 0.64
CA LEU A 59 -21.67 -41.75 1.76
C LEU A 59 -20.46 -40.87 2.06
N ALA A 60 -19.26 -41.46 2.14
CA ALA A 60 -18.03 -40.71 2.37
C ALA A 60 -17.79 -39.63 1.29
N ILE A 61 -18.04 -39.97 0.01
CA ILE A 61 -17.93 -38.98 -1.09
C ILE A 61 -18.96 -37.86 -0.95
N LYS A 62 -20.19 -38.17 -0.50
CA LYS A 62 -21.22 -37.15 -0.24
C LYS A 62 -20.84 -36.25 0.94
N GLU A 63 -20.29 -36.81 2.01
CA GLU A 63 -19.79 -36.06 3.17
C GLU A 63 -18.62 -35.14 2.79
N ILE A 64 -17.65 -35.65 2.03
CA ILE A 64 -16.53 -34.85 1.51
C ILE A 64 -17.07 -33.65 0.70
N ARG A 65 -18.00 -33.90 -0.23
CA ARG A 65 -18.59 -32.82 -1.04
C ARG A 65 -19.40 -31.83 -0.20
N ARG A 66 -20.06 -32.29 0.88
CA ARG A 66 -20.77 -31.41 1.81
C ARG A 66 -19.78 -30.52 2.55
N TYR A 67 -18.74 -31.09 3.16
CA TYR A 67 -17.72 -30.33 3.91
C TYR A 67 -16.92 -29.40 3.02
N GLN A 68 -16.66 -29.78 1.76
CA GLN A 68 -16.04 -28.88 0.78
C GLN A 68 -16.92 -27.70 0.37
N LYS A 69 -18.24 -27.78 0.61
CA LYS A 69 -19.21 -26.73 0.26
C LYS A 69 -19.63 -25.88 1.47
N SER A 70 -19.50 -26.39 2.69
CA SER A 70 -19.90 -25.71 3.92
C SER A 70 -18.70 -25.27 4.75
N THR A 71 -18.79 -24.11 5.38
CA THR A 71 -17.79 -23.61 6.36
C THR A 71 -18.27 -23.77 7.80
N GLU A 72 -19.24 -24.66 8.06
CA GLU A 72 -19.76 -24.92 9.40
C GLU A 72 -18.70 -25.62 10.27
N LEU A 73 -18.60 -25.20 11.53
CA LEU A 73 -17.75 -25.83 12.54
C LEU A 73 -18.19 -27.28 12.81
N LEU A 74 -17.23 -28.20 12.80
CA LEU A 74 -17.43 -29.64 12.94
C LEU A 74 -17.43 -30.08 14.41
N ILE A 75 -16.71 -29.37 15.29
CA ILE A 75 -16.69 -29.65 16.72
C ILE A 75 -17.97 -29.09 17.36
N ARG A 76 -18.57 -29.85 18.28
CA ARG A 76 -19.73 -29.38 19.01
C ARG A 76 -19.34 -28.24 19.96
N LYS A 77 -20.06 -27.12 19.90
CA LYS A 77 -19.76 -25.90 20.67
C LYS A 77 -19.67 -26.11 22.19
N LEU A 78 -20.69 -26.73 22.81
CA LEU A 78 -20.77 -26.84 24.27
C LEU A 78 -19.61 -27.62 24.91
N PRO A 79 -19.22 -28.82 24.41
CA PRO A 79 -18.02 -29.50 24.88
C PRO A 79 -16.74 -28.69 24.73
N PHE A 80 -16.55 -28.03 23.57
CA PHE A 80 -15.37 -27.20 23.33
C PHE A 80 -15.28 -26.04 24.32
N GLN A 81 -16.39 -25.34 24.56
CA GLN A 81 -16.44 -24.24 25.53
C GLN A 81 -16.11 -24.67 26.96
N ARG A 82 -16.51 -25.88 27.37
CA ARG A 82 -16.17 -26.43 28.70
C ARG A 82 -14.66 -26.66 28.81
N LEU A 83 -14.07 -27.28 27.78
CA LEU A 83 -12.63 -27.51 27.72
C LEU A 83 -11.83 -26.20 27.76
N VAL A 84 -12.25 -25.18 27.02
CA VAL A 84 -11.58 -23.87 27.03
C VAL A 84 -11.58 -23.27 28.43
N ARG A 85 -12.70 -23.33 29.16
CA ARG A 85 -12.79 -22.79 30.52
C ARG A 85 -11.97 -23.57 31.52
N GLU A 86 -11.92 -24.90 31.38
CA GLU A 86 -11.08 -25.78 32.19
C GLU A 86 -9.60 -25.40 32.04
N ILE A 87 -9.11 -25.30 30.80
CA ILE A 87 -7.73 -24.89 30.50
C ILE A 87 -7.45 -23.48 31.01
N ALA A 88 -8.37 -22.53 30.80
CA ALA A 88 -8.17 -21.13 31.18
C ALA A 88 -7.95 -20.93 32.69
N ILE A 89 -8.62 -21.73 33.52
CA ILE A 89 -8.46 -21.68 34.98
C ILE A 89 -7.03 -22.02 35.40
N GLU A 90 -6.32 -22.87 34.64
CA GLU A 90 -4.92 -23.22 34.92
C GLU A 90 -3.96 -22.03 34.72
N PHE A 91 -4.33 -21.06 33.87
CA PHE A 91 -3.51 -19.87 33.60
C PHE A 91 -3.86 -18.70 34.53
N GLN A 92 -5.15 -18.46 34.75
CA GLN A 92 -5.62 -17.38 35.63
C GLN A 92 -7.00 -17.70 36.20
N ALA A 93 -7.15 -17.51 37.51
CA ALA A 93 -8.44 -17.61 38.18
C ALA A 93 -9.39 -16.50 37.69
N ASP A 94 -10.68 -16.82 37.62
CA ASP A 94 -11.79 -15.88 37.33
C ASP A 94 -11.81 -15.21 35.95
N ILE A 95 -11.28 -15.86 34.90
CA ILE A 95 -11.44 -15.38 33.52
C ILE A 95 -12.91 -15.43 33.08
N ARG A 96 -13.44 -14.29 32.64
CA ARG A 96 -14.76 -14.19 31.99
C ARG A 96 -14.60 -14.14 30.48
N PHE A 97 -15.33 -15.02 29.79
CA PHE A 97 -15.33 -15.11 28.32
C PHE A 97 -16.54 -14.44 27.71
N GLN A 98 -16.32 -13.59 26.71
CA GLN A 98 -17.37 -13.18 25.76
C GLN A 98 -17.72 -14.36 24.83
N CYS A 99 -18.96 -14.40 24.33
CA CYS A 99 -19.39 -15.46 23.40
C CYS A 99 -18.54 -15.48 22.13
N LEU A 100 -18.26 -14.31 21.55
CA LEU A 100 -17.41 -14.18 20.36
C LEU A 100 -15.99 -14.69 20.58
N ALA A 101 -15.42 -14.50 21.77
CA ALA A 101 -14.09 -15.01 22.09
C ALA A 101 -14.04 -16.55 22.04
N LEU A 102 -15.10 -17.22 22.51
CA LEU A 102 -15.20 -18.68 22.47
C LEU A 102 -15.41 -19.21 21.05
N ASP A 103 -16.20 -18.52 20.23
CA ASP A 103 -16.38 -18.86 18.82
C ASP A 103 -15.04 -18.71 18.07
N CYS A 104 -14.30 -17.61 18.28
CA CYS A 104 -12.97 -17.40 17.68
C CYS A 104 -11.96 -18.49 18.08
N LEU A 105 -11.94 -18.90 19.35
CA LEU A 105 -11.07 -19.99 19.82
C LEU A 105 -11.43 -21.32 19.14
N GLN A 106 -12.71 -21.58 18.93
CA GLN A 106 -13.16 -22.79 18.24
C GLN A 106 -12.77 -22.76 16.76
N GLU A 107 -13.02 -21.65 16.07
CA GLU A 107 -12.62 -21.44 14.68
C GLU A 107 -11.11 -21.67 14.51
N ALA A 108 -10.30 -21.08 15.40
CA ALA A 108 -8.84 -21.25 15.37
C ALA A 108 -8.41 -22.71 15.58
N ALA A 109 -8.99 -23.39 16.58
CA ALA A 109 -8.66 -24.79 16.88
C ALA A 109 -9.03 -25.73 15.72
N GLU A 110 -10.20 -25.55 15.12
CA GLU A 110 -10.64 -26.35 13.98
C GLU A 110 -9.80 -26.07 12.73
N ALA A 111 -9.49 -24.81 12.45
CA ALA A 111 -8.60 -24.45 11.35
C ALA A 111 -7.22 -25.10 11.47
N TYR A 112 -6.64 -25.10 12.68
CA TYR A 112 -5.37 -25.78 12.94
C TYR A 112 -5.46 -27.29 12.67
N ILE A 113 -6.51 -27.95 13.17
CA ILE A 113 -6.70 -29.39 13.00
C ILE A 113 -6.89 -29.75 11.52
N VAL A 114 -7.68 -28.97 10.78
CA VAL A 114 -7.90 -29.19 9.34
C VAL A 114 -6.59 -29.12 8.58
N GLN A 115 -5.76 -28.12 8.83
CA GLN A 115 -4.47 -27.98 8.16
C GLN A 115 -3.48 -29.08 8.60
N LEU A 116 -3.47 -29.46 9.87
CA LEU A 116 -2.64 -30.58 10.33
C LEU A 116 -3.01 -31.88 9.61
N PHE A 117 -4.30 -32.12 9.37
CA PHE A 117 -4.75 -33.29 8.59
C PHE A 117 -4.43 -33.17 7.10
N GLU A 118 -4.43 -31.96 6.54
CA GLU A 118 -3.97 -31.71 5.16
C GLU A 118 -2.50 -32.12 5.01
N ASP A 119 -1.61 -31.64 5.87
CA ASP A 119 -0.18 -32.00 5.88
C ASP A 119 0.03 -33.49 6.11
N THR A 120 -0.73 -34.07 7.05
CA THR A 120 -0.70 -35.50 7.33
C THR A 120 -1.08 -36.32 6.10
N ASN A 121 -2.10 -35.87 5.35
CA ASN A 121 -2.53 -36.51 4.13
C ASN A 121 -1.44 -36.43 3.04
N LEU A 122 -0.76 -35.28 2.91
CA LEU A 122 0.39 -35.13 2.02
C LEU A 122 1.55 -36.06 2.40
N CYS A 123 1.86 -36.22 3.69
CA CYS A 123 2.85 -37.19 4.17
C CYS A 123 2.46 -38.64 3.82
N CYS A 124 1.19 -38.98 3.98
CA CYS A 124 0.64 -40.29 3.62
C CYS A 124 0.80 -40.58 2.11
N ILE A 125 0.42 -39.62 1.26
CA ILE A 125 0.55 -39.68 -0.20
C ILE A 125 2.02 -39.81 -0.62
N HIS A 126 2.91 -39.02 0.00
CA HIS A 126 4.35 -39.09 -0.25
C HIS A 126 4.91 -40.51 0.04
N ALA A 127 4.39 -41.14 1.10
CA ALA A 127 4.71 -42.54 1.44
C ALA A 127 3.94 -43.58 0.59
N ARG A 128 3.26 -43.16 -0.48
CA ARG A 128 2.44 -43.98 -1.39
C ARG A 128 1.35 -44.78 -0.68
N ARG A 129 0.78 -44.23 0.39
CA ARG A 129 -0.34 -44.81 1.15
C ARG A 129 -1.60 -43.97 0.97
N VAL A 130 -2.74 -44.62 1.19
CA VAL A 130 -4.08 -43.99 1.17
C VAL A 130 -4.63 -43.82 2.59
N THR A 131 -4.13 -44.60 3.56
CA THR A 131 -4.56 -44.55 4.96
C THR A 131 -3.54 -43.78 5.81
N ILE A 132 -4.01 -42.71 6.43
CA ILE A 132 -3.25 -41.92 7.41
C ILE A 132 -2.91 -42.79 8.63
N MET A 133 -1.66 -42.70 9.10
CA MET A 133 -1.15 -43.39 10.28
C MET A 133 -0.64 -42.40 11.33
N PRO A 134 -0.53 -42.77 12.62
CA PRO A 134 0.01 -41.90 13.66
C PRO A 134 1.41 -41.33 13.35
N LYS A 135 2.25 -42.10 12.65
CA LYS A 135 3.57 -41.64 12.18
C LYS A 135 3.51 -40.48 11.18
N ASP A 136 2.43 -40.38 10.39
CA ASP A 136 2.22 -39.28 9.44
C ASP A 136 1.88 -37.99 10.19
N ILE A 137 1.03 -38.10 11.22
CA ILE A 137 0.65 -36.99 12.09
C ILE A 137 1.88 -36.49 12.85
N LEU A 138 2.67 -37.42 13.40
CA LEU A 138 3.91 -37.08 14.09
C LEU A 138 4.91 -36.39 13.16
N LEU A 139 5.08 -36.90 11.94
CA LEU A 139 5.93 -36.26 10.93
C LEU A 139 5.44 -34.86 10.56
N ALA A 140 4.13 -34.68 10.37
CA ALA A 140 3.52 -33.37 10.09
C ALA A 140 3.77 -32.37 11.23
N LYS A 141 3.57 -32.79 12.49
CA LYS A 141 3.87 -31.97 13.68
C LYS A 141 5.35 -31.57 13.73
N ILE A 142 6.26 -32.54 13.60
CA ILE A 142 7.71 -32.29 13.61
C ILE A 142 8.10 -31.33 12.47
N LYS A 143 7.52 -31.48 11.28
CA LYS A 143 7.79 -30.57 10.16
C LYS A 143 7.33 -29.15 10.45
N ARG A 144 6.12 -28.97 10.99
CA ARG A 144 5.58 -27.66 11.38
C ARG A 144 6.47 -26.98 12.43
N GLU A 145 6.92 -27.72 13.43
CA GLU A 145 7.81 -27.21 14.49
C GLU A 145 9.23 -26.89 13.97
N ARG A 146 9.83 -27.77 13.14
CA ARG A 146 11.19 -27.58 12.62
C ARG A 146 11.34 -26.43 11.63
N ILE A 147 10.34 -26.18 10.78
CA ILE A 147 10.39 -25.08 9.82
C ILE A 147 10.57 -23.73 10.54
N MET A 148 10.08 -23.61 11.78
CA MET A 148 10.25 -22.39 12.60
C MET A 148 11.57 -22.36 13.39
N ALA A 149 12.02 -23.49 13.96
CA ALA A 149 13.29 -23.53 14.71
C ALA A 149 14.52 -23.11 13.88
N SER A 150 14.54 -23.42 12.57
CA SER A 150 15.60 -22.97 11.66
C SER A 150 15.55 -21.47 11.31
N ARG A 151 14.46 -20.76 11.66
CA ARG A 151 14.25 -19.33 11.35
C ARG A 151 14.73 -18.39 12.48
N HIS A 152 15.09 -18.92 13.66
CA HIS A 152 15.56 -18.13 14.82
C HIS A 152 17.06 -17.77 14.81
N ILE A 153 17.85 -18.20 13.82
CA ILE A 153 19.33 -18.16 13.88
C ILE A 153 19.93 -16.78 13.49
N LEU A 154 19.14 -15.73 13.26
CA LEU A 154 19.65 -14.42 12.77
C LEU A 154 19.33 -13.21 13.65
N ASP A 155 18.92 -13.39 14.90
CA ASP A 155 18.62 -12.29 15.81
C ASP A 155 19.70 -12.12 16.87
N ASP A 156 20.84 -11.54 16.47
CA ASP A 156 21.75 -10.85 17.39
C ASP A 156 22.57 -9.88 16.55
N HIS A 157 22.05 -8.65 16.38
CA HIS A 157 22.78 -7.39 16.24
C HIS A 157 21.75 -6.27 16.10
N GLU A 158 21.48 -5.59 17.22
CA GLU A 158 20.79 -4.29 17.22
C GLU A 158 21.69 -3.24 16.57
N THR A 159 21.53 -3.00 15.27
CA THR A 159 21.99 -1.77 14.64
C THR A 159 21.10 -1.42 13.45
N ASN A 160 20.14 -0.52 13.66
CA ASN A 160 20.23 0.83 13.11
C ASN A 160 18.92 1.59 13.30
N PHE A 161 19.07 2.74 13.97
CA PHE A 161 18.12 3.84 13.99
C PHE A 161 17.67 4.23 12.57
N PRO A 162 16.50 4.87 12.42
CA PRO A 162 15.99 5.41 11.15
C PRO A 162 16.80 6.61 10.68
N GLN A 163 18.08 6.44 10.35
CA GLN A 163 18.99 7.53 9.93
C GLN A 163 18.59 8.22 8.62
N ASN A 164 17.52 7.74 7.98
CA ASN A 164 17.08 8.20 6.68
C ASN A 164 15.73 8.93 6.71
N LEU A 165 15.06 9.18 7.83
CA LEU A 165 13.74 9.85 7.79
C LEU A 165 13.77 11.36 8.10
N GLU A 166 14.84 11.84 8.74
CA GLU A 166 15.05 13.26 9.03
C GLU A 166 15.56 13.99 7.79
N ARG A 167 14.63 14.31 6.88
CA ARG A 167 14.92 14.95 5.60
C ARG A 167 13.85 15.94 5.16
N ILE A 168 14.22 16.93 4.36
CA ILE A 168 13.33 17.91 3.73
C ILE A 168 13.28 17.70 2.21
N GLY A 169 12.24 18.18 1.53
CA GLY A 169 12.18 18.18 0.06
C GLY A 169 12.17 16.78 -0.58
N HIS A 170 11.73 15.79 0.18
CA HIS A 170 11.57 14.42 -0.31
C HIS A 170 10.17 14.21 -0.88
N CYS A 171 9.96 13.08 -1.55
CA CYS A 171 8.63 12.61 -1.93
C CYS A 171 8.31 11.31 -1.22
N ALA A 172 7.02 11.04 -1.03
CA ALA A 172 6.56 9.79 -0.46
C ALA A 172 5.23 9.33 -1.07
N LYS A 173 5.03 8.01 -1.12
CA LYS A 173 3.77 7.38 -1.54
C LYS A 173 3.53 6.11 -0.74
N ALA A 174 2.32 5.96 -0.21
CA ALA A 174 1.90 4.71 0.42
C ALA A 174 1.48 3.69 -0.64
N ILE A 175 2.02 2.47 -0.54
CA ILE A 175 1.65 1.28 -1.31
C ILE A 175 1.34 0.17 -0.30
N GLY A 176 0.05 -0.08 -0.06
CA GLY A 176 -0.40 -1.03 0.95
C GLY A 176 0.09 -0.64 2.36
N ASP A 177 0.88 -1.52 2.98
CA ASP A 177 1.41 -1.38 4.34
C ASP A 177 2.76 -0.64 4.42
N VAL A 178 3.30 -0.22 3.28
CA VAL A 178 4.63 0.39 3.17
C VAL A 178 4.54 1.75 2.51
N VAL A 179 5.30 2.71 3.02
CA VAL A 179 5.51 4.01 2.39
C VAL A 179 6.86 4.00 1.72
N ILE A 180 6.87 4.31 0.43
CA ILE A 180 8.08 4.51 -0.36
C ILE A 180 8.47 5.97 -0.26
N ILE A 181 9.73 6.24 0.12
CA ILE A 181 10.27 7.57 0.37
C ILE A 181 11.55 7.73 -0.44
N MET A 182 11.65 8.80 -1.22
CA MET A 182 12.78 9.05 -2.11
C MET A 182 13.20 10.50 -2.15
N GLY A 183 14.50 10.71 -2.44
CA GLY A 183 15.09 12.04 -2.56
C GLY A 183 15.14 12.81 -1.25
N GLY A 184 15.31 14.13 -1.37
CA GLY A 184 15.39 15.06 -0.27
C GLY A 184 16.80 15.20 0.33
N ILE A 185 16.90 16.15 1.26
CA ILE A 185 18.14 16.58 1.91
C ILE A 185 18.08 16.18 3.38
N GLY A 186 19.09 15.45 3.87
CA GLY A 186 19.15 14.99 5.25
C GLY A 186 19.57 16.12 6.21
N LEU A 187 18.94 16.20 7.38
CA LEU A 187 19.14 17.30 8.34
C LEU A 187 20.35 17.09 9.28
N ASN A 188 20.75 15.84 9.56
CA ASN A 188 21.91 15.51 10.41
C ASN A 188 23.30 15.86 9.82
N VAL A 189 23.34 16.60 8.72
CA VAL A 189 24.56 17.08 8.04
C VAL A 189 24.54 18.60 7.84
N CYS A 190 23.57 19.32 8.43
CA CYS A 190 23.31 20.73 8.15
C CYS A 190 23.90 21.68 9.21
N LEU A 191 25.03 22.30 8.88
CA LEU A 191 25.42 23.62 9.38
C LEU A 191 25.47 24.55 8.13
N HIS A 192 24.55 25.51 8.05
CA HIS A 192 24.30 26.47 6.95
C HIS A 192 23.85 25.88 5.58
N ILE A 193 22.64 26.25 5.16
CA ILE A 193 22.02 25.89 3.87
C ILE A 193 21.70 27.20 3.09
N ASP A 194 22.64 27.68 2.29
CA ASP A 194 22.22 28.58 1.19
C ASP A 194 21.47 27.73 0.15
N TYR A 195 20.16 28.00 -0.01
CA TYR A 195 19.20 27.26 -0.86
C TYR A 195 19.62 27.07 -2.33
N PHE A 196 20.71 27.71 -2.78
CA PHE A 196 21.14 27.78 -4.17
C PHE A 196 22.57 27.25 -4.44
N ARG A 197 23.35 26.87 -3.42
CA ARG A 197 24.74 26.37 -3.60
C ARG A 197 24.93 24.96 -3.06
N PHE A 198 24.44 23.95 -3.80
CA PHE A 198 24.61 22.56 -3.39
C PHE A 198 25.91 21.93 -3.91
N GLY A 199 26.82 21.62 -2.97
CA GLY A 199 27.98 20.74 -3.17
C GLY A 199 27.64 19.26 -2.96
N LYS A 200 28.50 18.37 -3.49
CA LYS A 200 28.33 16.89 -3.60
C LYS A 200 28.11 16.10 -2.29
N GLU A 201 28.20 16.71 -1.11
CA GLU A 201 28.33 15.98 0.17
C GLU A 201 27.04 15.90 1.01
N ARG A 202 25.93 16.55 0.61
CA ARG A 202 24.80 16.84 1.51
C ARG A 202 23.46 16.19 1.16
N THR A 203 23.38 15.50 0.03
CA THR A 203 22.12 14.96 -0.54
C THR A 203 22.04 13.46 -0.35
N ILE A 204 20.85 12.91 -0.12
CA ILE A 204 20.69 11.46 0.02
C ILE A 204 21.10 10.79 -1.31
N LYS A 205 21.98 9.79 -1.23
CA LYS A 205 22.62 9.20 -2.41
C LYS A 205 21.59 8.75 -3.43
N GLU A 206 21.89 9.02 -4.71
CA GLU A 206 21.08 8.61 -5.85
C GLU A 206 20.82 7.10 -5.82
N GLY A 207 19.55 6.72 -6.01
CA GLY A 207 19.14 5.32 -6.06
C GLY A 207 18.81 4.69 -4.70
N ILE A 208 18.92 5.44 -3.59
CA ILE A 208 18.39 4.99 -2.30
C ILE A 208 16.87 5.20 -2.28
N VAL A 209 16.14 4.09 -2.16
CA VAL A 209 14.70 4.06 -1.94
C VAL A 209 14.47 3.61 -0.50
N THR A 210 13.94 4.49 0.34
CA THR A 210 13.62 4.17 1.74
C THR A 210 12.20 3.63 1.81
N LEU A 211 12.05 2.43 2.37
CA LEU A 211 10.75 1.79 2.58
C LEU A 211 10.42 1.86 4.06
N TYR A 212 9.31 2.50 4.43
CA TYR A 212 8.84 2.58 5.81
C TYR A 212 7.60 1.72 5.99
N HIS A 213 7.68 0.70 6.84
CA HIS A 213 6.53 -0.15 7.12
C HIS A 213 5.66 0.47 8.21
N ILE A 214 4.40 0.74 7.89
CA ILE A 214 3.47 1.57 8.68
C ILE A 214 3.26 1.04 10.10
N GLU A 215 3.23 -0.29 10.28
CA GLU A 215 2.89 -0.90 11.59
C GLU A 215 4.07 -1.47 12.35
N LEU A 216 5.04 -2.09 11.66
CA LEU A 216 6.34 -2.42 12.26
C LEU A 216 7.10 -1.17 12.70
N LYS A 217 6.80 0.01 12.13
CA LYS A 217 7.52 1.28 12.37
C LYS A 217 9.03 1.14 12.08
N LYS A 218 9.38 0.30 11.08
CA LYS A 218 10.75 0.00 10.66
C LYS A 218 11.03 0.49 9.26
N CYS A 219 12.28 0.83 8.99
CA CYS A 219 12.76 1.22 7.66
C CYS A 219 13.60 0.11 7.03
N ALA A 220 13.36 -0.21 5.77
CA ALA A 220 14.26 -0.97 4.93
C ALA A 220 14.80 -0.08 3.81
N THR A 221 15.97 -0.42 3.25
CA THR A 221 16.57 0.33 2.15
C THR A 221 16.63 -0.55 0.91
N LEU A 222 15.96 -0.11 -0.15
CA LEU A 222 16.04 -0.71 -1.48
C LEU A 222 17.01 0.13 -2.32
N PHE A 223 17.96 -0.53 -2.98
CA PHE A 223 18.89 0.14 -3.89
C PHE A 223 18.46 -0.04 -5.33
N ALA A 224 18.03 1.05 -5.97
CA ALA A 224 17.64 1.08 -7.37
C ALA A 224 18.67 1.89 -8.19
N SER A 225 19.34 1.24 -9.12
CA SER A 225 20.45 1.85 -9.86
C SER A 225 19.95 2.65 -11.08
N PHE A 226 20.57 3.80 -11.31
CA PHE A 226 20.40 4.57 -12.54
C PHE A 226 21.38 4.11 -13.63
N PRO A 227 21.05 4.27 -14.92
CA PRO A 227 21.93 3.91 -16.03
C PRO A 227 23.27 4.65 -15.93
N ALA A 228 24.37 3.97 -16.29
CA ALA A 228 25.74 4.45 -16.08
C ALA A 228 26.03 5.84 -16.68
N ARG A 229 25.37 6.20 -17.80
CA ARG A 229 25.50 7.51 -18.45
C ARG A 229 24.97 8.69 -17.61
N ILE A 230 24.22 8.39 -16.55
CA ILE A 230 23.66 9.36 -15.60
C ILE A 230 24.43 9.37 -14.27
N ARG A 231 25.27 8.36 -13.99
CA ARG A 231 26.07 8.27 -12.76
C ARG A 231 27.05 9.45 -12.71
N GLY A 232 26.80 10.39 -11.80
CA GLY A 232 27.63 11.59 -11.60
C GLY A 232 26.95 12.93 -11.88
N LEU A 233 25.68 12.93 -12.28
CA LEU A 233 24.92 14.15 -12.54
C LEU A 233 24.21 14.63 -11.27
N LYS A 234 24.92 15.48 -10.51
CA LYS A 234 24.47 16.30 -9.37
C LYS A 234 22.97 16.17 -9.01
N THR A 235 22.68 15.21 -8.13
CA THR A 235 21.76 15.29 -6.98
C THR A 235 20.31 15.69 -7.27
N TRP A 236 19.40 14.70 -7.22
CA TRP A 236 17.95 14.88 -7.13
C TRP A 236 17.57 15.58 -5.82
N ASN A 237 17.72 16.90 -5.76
CA ASN A 237 17.48 17.65 -4.53
C ASN A 237 15.99 17.71 -4.15
N ASN A 238 15.08 17.47 -5.10
CA ASN A 238 13.65 17.41 -4.88
C ASN A 238 13.05 16.44 -5.91
N VAL A 239 12.86 15.16 -5.55
CA VAL A 239 11.94 14.34 -6.35
C VAL A 239 10.55 14.89 -6.03
N GLU A 240 9.83 15.37 -7.05
CA GLU A 240 8.65 16.21 -6.84
C GLU A 240 7.42 15.36 -6.53
N THR A 241 7.29 14.19 -7.14
CA THR A 241 6.18 13.28 -6.86
C THR A 241 6.53 11.83 -7.21
N ILE A 242 5.95 10.90 -6.44
CA ILE A 242 5.91 9.47 -6.77
C ILE A 242 4.50 9.14 -7.24
N ILE A 243 4.41 8.63 -8.46
CA ILE A 243 3.18 8.20 -9.12
C ILE A 243 3.18 6.67 -9.19
N GLN A 244 2.03 6.06 -8.90
CA GLN A 244 1.82 4.63 -9.06
C GLN A 244 0.80 4.40 -10.18
N SER A 245 1.16 3.65 -11.21
CA SER A 245 0.27 3.27 -12.31
C SER A 245 0.43 1.78 -12.65
N ASN A 246 -0.63 0.98 -12.54
CA ASN A 246 -0.68 -0.44 -12.97
C ASN A 246 0.55 -1.29 -12.54
N ASN A 247 1.02 -1.10 -11.30
CA ASN A 247 2.23 -1.67 -10.65
C ASN A 247 3.58 -1.00 -10.98
N ASP A 248 3.61 0.03 -11.81
CA ASP A 248 4.81 0.81 -12.04
C ASP A 248 4.94 1.94 -11.02
N ILE A 249 6.16 2.14 -10.52
CA ILE A 249 6.54 3.35 -9.80
C ILE A 249 7.16 4.31 -10.79
N ILE A 250 6.51 5.45 -10.98
CA ILE A 250 6.99 6.54 -11.81
C ILE A 250 7.37 7.70 -10.91
N ILE A 251 8.52 8.30 -11.16
CA ILE A 251 8.90 9.58 -10.55
C ILE A 251 8.88 10.67 -11.60
N SER A 252 8.38 11.82 -11.19
CA SER A 252 8.42 13.05 -11.97
C SER A 252 9.23 14.11 -11.24
N GLY A 253 10.01 14.85 -11.99
CA GLY A 253 10.75 16.01 -11.49
C GLY A 253 12.03 15.65 -10.77
N GLY A 254 12.75 16.69 -10.36
CA GLY A 254 14.14 16.58 -9.95
C GLY A 254 14.94 17.79 -10.38
N TYR A 255 15.54 18.49 -9.42
CA TYR A 255 16.51 19.52 -9.74
C TYR A 255 17.72 18.90 -10.44
N ARG A 256 17.95 19.28 -11.69
CA ARG A 256 19.20 19.00 -12.41
C ARG A 256 19.68 20.32 -12.96
N THR A 257 20.92 20.71 -12.63
CA THR A 257 21.47 22.00 -13.05
C THR A 257 21.61 22.19 -14.58
N HIS A 258 21.25 21.20 -15.42
CA HIS A 258 21.47 21.27 -16.87
C HIS A 258 20.44 20.50 -17.75
N LEU A 259 19.26 20.10 -17.25
CA LEU A 259 18.19 19.55 -18.11
C LEU A 259 17.01 20.51 -18.18
N LEU A 260 16.48 20.69 -19.40
CA LEU A 260 15.41 21.61 -19.76
C LEU A 260 14.00 20.99 -19.61
N VAL A 261 13.86 19.74 -19.17
CA VAL A 261 12.56 19.06 -19.09
C VAL A 261 12.49 18.24 -17.82
N THR A 262 11.42 18.38 -17.05
CA THR A 262 11.04 17.52 -15.92
C THR A 262 11.19 16.04 -16.32
N PRO A 263 12.24 15.34 -15.88
CA PRO A 263 12.50 14.00 -16.37
C PRO A 263 11.51 13.03 -15.70
N LEU A 264 10.98 12.11 -16.50
CA LEU A 264 10.13 11.03 -16.04
C LEU A 264 10.94 9.74 -15.98
N TRP A 265 10.84 9.01 -14.86
CA TRP A 265 11.50 7.72 -14.72
C TRP A 265 10.53 6.69 -14.20
N LYS A 266 10.63 5.49 -14.75
CA LYS A 266 9.92 4.32 -14.30
C LYS A 266 10.89 3.35 -13.64
N MET A 267 10.51 2.80 -12.49
CA MET A 267 11.27 1.73 -11.84
C MET A 267 10.91 0.40 -12.50
N ASN A 268 11.94 -0.37 -12.88
CA ASN A 268 11.80 -1.73 -13.41
C ASN A 268 12.73 -2.65 -12.59
N GLY A 269 12.14 -3.35 -11.62
CA GLY A 269 12.87 -4.06 -10.57
C GLY A 269 13.81 -3.10 -9.82
N THR A 270 15.11 -3.37 -9.84
CA THR A 270 16.16 -2.55 -9.21
C THR A 270 16.80 -1.52 -10.15
N HIS A 271 16.17 -1.19 -11.29
CA HIS A 271 16.73 -0.27 -12.27
C HIS A 271 15.75 0.85 -12.61
N TRP A 272 16.26 2.08 -12.66
CA TRP A 272 15.51 3.21 -13.18
C TRP A 272 15.65 3.30 -14.69
N GLN A 273 14.52 3.36 -15.38
CA GLN A 273 14.44 3.57 -16.81
C GLN A 273 13.84 4.95 -17.09
N GLN A 274 14.56 5.78 -17.84
CA GLN A 274 14.03 7.08 -18.27
C GLN A 274 12.89 6.86 -19.28
N ILE A 275 11.75 7.52 -19.06
CA ILE A 275 10.67 7.60 -20.04
C ILE A 275 11.00 8.76 -20.96
N MET A 276 11.39 8.43 -22.19
CA MET A 276 11.66 9.42 -23.23
C MET A 276 10.38 9.75 -24.00
N PRO A 277 10.09 11.03 -24.28
CA PRO A 277 9.02 11.40 -25.21
C PRO A 277 9.24 10.77 -26.59
N SER A 278 8.14 10.53 -27.31
CA SER A 278 8.17 10.06 -28.70
C SER A 278 8.78 11.11 -29.63
N GLU A 279 9.41 10.67 -30.74
CA GLU A 279 9.90 11.56 -31.80
C GLU A 279 8.77 12.41 -32.43
N ALA A 280 7.53 11.96 -32.33
CA ALA A 280 6.33 12.67 -32.77
C ALA A 280 5.86 13.78 -31.79
N SER A 281 6.50 13.91 -30.63
CA SER A 281 6.29 15.04 -29.70
C SER A 281 6.90 16.30 -30.34
N HIS A 282 6.18 16.88 -31.29
CA HIS A 282 6.70 17.97 -32.13
C HIS A 282 7.01 19.25 -31.33
N GLU A 283 6.47 19.40 -30.12
CA GLU A 283 6.81 20.47 -29.19
C GLU A 283 6.78 19.90 -27.75
N ILE A 284 7.94 19.81 -27.08
CA ILE A 284 7.93 19.76 -25.61
C ILE A 284 7.54 21.18 -25.19
N PRO A 285 6.48 21.39 -24.37
CA PRO A 285 6.07 22.72 -23.96
C PRO A 285 7.29 23.51 -23.44
N GLU A 286 7.55 24.70 -24.00
CA GLU A 286 8.72 25.54 -23.69
C GLU A 286 8.92 25.79 -22.18
N LYS A 287 7.93 25.49 -21.35
CA LYS A 287 7.90 25.70 -19.90
C LYS A 287 7.96 24.42 -19.07
N ALA A 288 8.14 23.24 -19.66
CA ALA A 288 8.53 22.04 -18.90
C ALA A 288 9.92 22.15 -18.22
N ILE A 289 10.58 23.31 -18.35
CA ILE A 289 11.88 23.72 -17.77
C ILE A 289 11.76 24.12 -16.29
N TYR A 290 10.56 24.47 -15.79
CA TYR A 290 10.41 24.94 -14.41
C TYR A 290 10.63 23.80 -13.41
N THR A 291 10.98 24.16 -12.18
CA THR A 291 11.22 23.25 -11.06
C THR A 291 10.12 23.40 -10.02
N VAL A 292 9.96 22.41 -9.14
CA VAL A 292 8.98 22.43 -8.04
C VAL A 292 7.53 22.43 -8.55
N TYR A 293 7.25 21.65 -9.59
CA TYR A 293 5.89 21.34 -10.00
C TYR A 293 5.21 20.47 -8.93
N GLN A 294 3.88 20.57 -8.83
CA GLN A 294 3.10 19.44 -8.32
C GLN A 294 2.62 18.62 -9.49
N SER A 295 2.60 17.30 -9.30
CA SER A 295 2.11 16.38 -10.30
C SER A 295 1.07 15.41 -9.74
N TRP A 296 0.20 14.93 -10.61
CA TRP A 296 -0.75 13.88 -10.28
C TRP A 296 -1.03 13.01 -11.49
N PHE A 297 -1.59 11.83 -11.24
CA PHE A 297 -1.93 10.86 -12.26
C PHE A 297 -3.45 10.77 -12.40
N TYR A 298 -3.94 10.85 -13.63
CA TYR A 298 -5.36 10.80 -13.95
C TYR A 298 -5.55 10.24 -15.37
N ASN A 299 -6.39 9.20 -15.52
CA ASN A 299 -6.70 8.55 -16.81
C ASN A 299 -5.47 8.27 -17.68
N ASP A 300 -4.48 7.54 -17.15
CA ASP A 300 -3.23 7.15 -17.83
C ASP A 300 -2.30 8.29 -18.27
N LYS A 301 -2.62 9.53 -17.86
CA LYS A 301 -1.79 10.72 -18.07
C LYS A 301 -1.23 11.26 -16.76
N ILE A 302 -0.02 11.81 -16.83
CA ILE A 302 0.59 12.59 -15.74
C ILE A 302 0.31 14.05 -16.03
N TYR A 303 -0.22 14.79 -15.05
CA TYR A 303 -0.44 16.22 -15.16
C TYR A 303 0.55 16.99 -14.30
N LEU A 304 0.98 18.16 -14.76
CA LEU A 304 1.84 19.10 -14.05
C LEU A 304 1.19 20.48 -14.02
N PHE A 305 1.25 21.16 -12.88
CA PHE A 305 0.78 22.54 -12.76
C PHE A 305 1.70 23.39 -11.89
N GLY A 306 1.73 24.70 -12.14
CA GLY A 306 2.49 25.65 -11.34
C GLY A 306 4.00 25.58 -11.58
N GLY A 307 4.84 25.84 -10.58
CA GLY A 307 6.29 25.70 -10.67
C GLY A 307 7.04 27.04 -10.72
N TYR A 308 8.36 26.96 -10.58
CA TYR A 308 9.27 28.09 -10.41
C TYR A 308 10.58 27.88 -11.19
N THR A 309 11.10 28.93 -11.82
CA THR A 309 12.41 28.94 -12.49
C THR A 309 13.21 30.19 -12.13
N ASP A 310 14.53 30.04 -12.01
CA ASP A 310 15.48 31.14 -11.84
C ASP A 310 16.19 31.40 -13.18
N VAL A 311 16.03 32.62 -13.71
CA VAL A 311 16.51 33.08 -15.02
C VAL A 311 17.88 33.78 -14.88
N GLN A 312 18.39 34.03 -13.66
CA GLN A 312 19.64 34.80 -13.49
C GLN A 312 20.93 33.99 -13.72
N ASN A 313 20.90 32.66 -13.64
CA ASN A 313 22.08 31.80 -13.88
C ASN A 313 22.29 31.42 -15.36
N GLU A 314 21.83 32.26 -16.30
CA GLU A 314 21.86 31.98 -17.75
C GLU A 314 23.22 32.26 -18.43
N GLU A 315 24.14 33.01 -17.81
CA GLU A 315 25.38 33.45 -18.48
C GLU A 315 26.43 32.34 -18.69
N GLU A 316 26.39 31.22 -17.95
CA GLU A 316 27.37 30.13 -18.11
C GLU A 316 26.94 29.00 -19.05
N SER A 317 25.70 29.01 -19.55
CA SER A 317 25.15 27.92 -20.36
C SER A 317 25.23 28.24 -21.86
N SER A 318 26.39 28.03 -22.45
CA SER A 318 26.68 28.21 -23.89
C SER A 318 26.16 27.04 -24.76
N SER A 319 24.86 26.71 -24.70
CA SER A 319 24.27 25.71 -25.61
C SER A 319 23.50 26.35 -26.77
N GLU A 320 23.65 25.79 -27.98
CA GLU A 320 22.86 26.14 -29.19
C GLU A 320 21.34 26.13 -28.94
N VAL A 321 20.91 25.37 -27.93
CA VAL A 321 19.52 25.20 -27.52
C VAL A 321 18.94 26.50 -26.92
N LEU A 322 19.71 27.27 -26.13
CA LEU A 322 19.26 28.58 -25.60
C LEU A 322 19.15 29.66 -26.70
N SER A 323 20.02 29.60 -27.71
CA SER A 323 19.94 30.47 -28.90
C SER A 323 18.67 30.22 -29.70
N TRP A 324 18.24 28.96 -29.78
CA TRP A 324 16.97 28.56 -30.38
C TRP A 324 15.76 29.05 -29.56
N PHE A 325 15.78 28.91 -28.22
CA PHE A 325 14.70 29.39 -27.33
C PHE A 325 14.49 30.90 -27.35
N ARG A 326 15.57 31.70 -27.42
CA ARG A 326 15.49 33.18 -27.58
C ARG A 326 14.74 33.61 -28.84
N LYS A 327 14.69 32.75 -29.86
CA LYS A 327 14.13 33.06 -31.17
C LYS A 327 12.63 32.76 -31.29
N ASN A 328 12.09 31.90 -30.41
CA ASN A 328 10.74 31.33 -30.56
C ASN A 328 9.75 31.69 -29.42
N SER A 329 10.21 32.17 -28.27
CA SER A 329 9.36 32.42 -27.09
C SER A 329 8.74 33.83 -27.06
N LYS A 330 7.55 34.02 -27.64
CA LYS A 330 6.74 35.23 -27.49
C LYS A 330 5.79 35.11 -26.29
N LYS A 331 6.26 35.45 -25.09
CA LYS A 331 5.52 35.90 -23.87
C LYS A 331 6.18 35.36 -22.60
N PHE A 332 7.19 36.08 -22.12
CA PHE A 332 7.55 36.07 -20.71
C PHE A 332 6.75 37.19 -20.03
N VAL A 333 6.05 36.89 -18.94
CA VAL A 333 5.72 37.94 -17.96
C VAL A 333 6.94 38.07 -17.07
N ARG A 334 7.81 39.04 -17.37
CA ARG A 334 8.87 39.44 -16.45
C ARG A 334 8.22 40.23 -15.32
N HIS A 335 8.31 39.74 -14.10
CA HIS A 335 8.15 40.61 -12.94
C HIS A 335 9.52 41.25 -12.68
N GLU A 336 9.60 42.57 -12.81
CA GLU A 336 10.85 43.33 -12.91
C GLU A 336 11.65 43.45 -11.60
N LEU A 337 11.41 42.62 -10.58
CA LEU A 337 12.08 42.82 -9.29
C LEU A 337 13.14 41.79 -8.90
N ASP A 338 13.08 40.53 -9.33
CA ASP A 338 14.16 39.59 -9.04
C ASP A 338 14.04 38.41 -10.00
N GLY A 339 14.67 38.44 -11.18
CA GLY A 339 15.32 37.27 -11.81
C GLY A 339 14.58 35.94 -12.06
N CYS A 340 13.36 35.76 -11.57
CA CYS A 340 12.75 34.49 -11.23
C CYS A 340 11.30 34.53 -11.71
N SER A 341 10.82 33.43 -12.27
CA SER A 341 9.49 33.34 -12.89
C SER A 341 8.71 32.16 -12.35
N TRP A 342 7.45 32.39 -11.96
CA TRP A 342 6.46 31.35 -11.70
C TRP A 342 5.61 31.10 -12.94
N THR A 343 5.00 29.91 -13.04
CA THR A 343 4.02 29.58 -14.10
C THR A 343 2.72 29.06 -13.49
N ASN A 344 1.62 29.10 -14.26
CA ASN A 344 0.31 28.51 -13.96
C ASN A 344 -0.18 27.66 -15.14
N GLN A 345 0.75 27.16 -15.96
CA GLN A 345 0.40 26.30 -17.08
C GLN A 345 0.01 24.90 -16.58
N LEU A 346 -0.96 24.28 -17.23
CA LEU A 346 -1.35 22.90 -17.01
C LEU A 346 -0.78 22.06 -18.16
N LEU A 347 0.14 21.16 -17.85
CA LEU A 347 0.74 20.25 -18.82
C LEU A 347 0.22 18.84 -18.57
N SER A 348 0.13 18.03 -19.62
CA SER A 348 -0.08 16.59 -19.49
C SER A 348 0.94 15.78 -20.29
N PHE A 349 1.25 14.59 -19.79
CA PHE A 349 2.08 13.61 -20.46
C PHE A 349 1.33 12.28 -20.54
N ASP A 350 1.08 11.83 -21.76
CA ASP A 350 0.45 10.53 -22.03
C ASP A 350 1.48 9.41 -21.88
N LEU A 351 1.26 8.46 -20.98
CA LEU A 351 2.20 7.36 -20.75
C LEU A 351 2.24 6.33 -21.89
N ASN A 352 1.16 6.20 -22.65
CA ASN A 352 1.03 5.26 -23.74
C ASN A 352 1.69 5.82 -25.00
N GLU A 353 1.28 7.02 -25.40
CA GLU A 353 1.78 7.69 -26.61
C GLU A 353 3.14 8.38 -26.39
N LYS A 354 3.49 8.63 -25.12
CA LYS A 354 4.70 9.36 -24.70
C LYS A 354 4.77 10.76 -25.29
N LEU A 355 3.62 11.44 -25.30
CA LEU A 355 3.46 12.79 -25.85
C LEU A 355 3.17 13.78 -24.73
N TRP A 356 3.79 14.95 -24.83
CA TRP A 356 3.44 16.11 -24.02
C TRP A 356 2.34 16.91 -24.71
N GLU A 357 1.42 17.43 -23.91
CA GLU A 357 0.34 18.30 -24.36
C GLU A 357 0.23 19.50 -23.41
N ASP A 358 0.11 20.69 -23.98
CA ASP A 358 -0.34 21.88 -23.26
C ASP A 358 -1.85 21.81 -23.11
N VAL A 359 -2.34 21.71 -21.88
CA VAL A 359 -3.76 21.56 -21.60
C VAL A 359 -4.36 22.94 -21.37
N GLU A 360 -5.20 23.37 -22.31
CA GLU A 360 -5.98 24.58 -22.12
C GLU A 360 -6.94 24.38 -20.93
N SER A 361 -6.80 25.26 -19.94
CA SER A 361 -7.69 25.33 -18.78
C SER A 361 -8.39 26.68 -18.73
N HIS A 362 -9.57 26.71 -18.13
CA HIS A 362 -10.48 27.87 -18.18
C HIS A 362 -11.07 28.16 -16.80
N GLY A 363 -11.85 29.25 -16.68
CA GLY A 363 -12.50 29.66 -15.43
C GLY A 363 -11.57 30.49 -14.55
N ASP A 364 -11.64 30.26 -13.23
CA ASP A 364 -10.86 30.99 -12.22
C ASP A 364 -9.43 30.41 -12.12
N VAL A 365 -8.66 30.51 -13.20
CA VAL A 365 -7.31 29.91 -13.28
C VAL A 365 -6.42 30.52 -12.18
N PRO A 366 -5.79 29.70 -11.31
CA PRO A 366 -4.91 30.22 -10.26
C PRO A 366 -3.75 31.02 -10.85
N SER A 367 -3.32 32.06 -10.13
CA SER A 367 -2.12 32.82 -10.47
C SER A 367 -0.86 31.94 -10.54
N PRO A 368 0.16 32.32 -11.32
CA PRO A 368 1.45 31.63 -11.34
C PRO A 368 2.05 31.44 -9.95
N ARG A 369 2.31 30.18 -9.58
CA ARG A 369 2.65 29.79 -8.20
C ARG A 369 3.44 28.49 -8.09
N SER A 370 4.16 28.31 -7.00
CA SER A 370 4.81 27.05 -6.61
C SER A 370 4.58 26.75 -5.13
N ARG A 371 5.06 25.59 -4.65
CA ARG A 371 5.03 25.20 -3.22
C ARG A 371 3.64 25.20 -2.58
N TYR A 372 2.59 25.15 -3.40
CA TYR A 372 1.21 24.87 -2.97
C TYR A 372 1.05 23.36 -2.74
N ALA A 373 -0.05 22.97 -2.10
CA ALA A 373 -0.42 21.56 -2.00
C ALA A 373 -1.70 21.29 -2.80
N CYS A 374 -1.79 20.09 -3.37
CA CYS A 374 -2.98 19.65 -4.07
C CYS A 374 -3.34 18.20 -3.75
N ALA A 375 -4.62 17.88 -3.89
CA ALA A 375 -5.14 16.53 -3.66
C ALA A 375 -6.23 16.20 -4.70
N LEU A 376 -6.04 15.09 -5.42
CA LEU A 376 -7.02 14.57 -6.36
C LEU A 376 -8.07 13.72 -5.62
N VAL A 377 -9.33 14.09 -5.78
CA VAL A 377 -10.49 13.36 -5.26
C VAL A 377 -11.40 13.01 -6.42
N ARG A 378 -11.35 11.75 -6.87
CA ARG A 378 -12.03 11.28 -8.08
C ARG A 378 -11.62 12.14 -9.28
N ASP A 379 -12.54 12.90 -9.85
CA ASP A 379 -12.33 13.77 -11.01
C ASP A 379 -12.12 15.25 -10.63
N LYS A 380 -11.85 15.55 -9.35
CA LYS A 380 -11.68 16.92 -8.85
C LYS A 380 -10.34 17.07 -8.16
N LEU A 381 -9.49 17.97 -8.65
CA LEU A 381 -8.23 18.32 -8.01
C LEU A 381 -8.43 19.57 -7.16
N TYR A 382 -8.18 19.46 -5.86
CA TYR A 382 -8.21 20.58 -4.93
C TYR A 382 -6.82 21.16 -4.76
N LEU A 383 -6.68 22.49 -4.76
CA LEU A 383 -5.42 23.22 -4.61
C LEU A 383 -5.55 24.27 -3.53
N PHE A 384 -4.61 24.33 -2.58
CA PHE A 384 -4.58 25.34 -1.52
C PHE A 384 -3.25 26.09 -1.48
N GLY A 385 -3.33 27.41 -1.38
CA GLY A 385 -2.22 28.31 -1.05
C GLY A 385 -1.03 28.25 -2.02
N GLY A 386 0.17 28.22 -1.45
CA GLY A 386 1.45 28.35 -2.16
C GLY A 386 1.95 29.79 -2.20
N ASN A 387 2.97 30.03 -3.00
CA ASN A 387 3.56 31.36 -3.15
C ASN A 387 3.87 31.67 -4.63
N GLY A 388 3.76 32.94 -5.02
CA GLY A 388 4.04 33.38 -6.39
C GLY A 388 3.39 34.71 -6.73
N SER A 389 3.14 34.95 -8.02
CA SER A 389 2.67 36.26 -8.52
C SER A 389 1.24 36.65 -8.14
N GLY A 390 0.51 35.78 -7.43
CA GLY A 390 -0.82 36.09 -6.89
C GLY A 390 -0.81 36.96 -5.64
N SER A 391 0.36 37.19 -5.06
CA SER A 391 0.54 37.97 -3.84
C SER A 391 1.67 38.99 -4.02
N GLU A 392 1.63 40.04 -3.21
CA GLU A 392 2.70 41.04 -3.17
C GLU A 392 4.01 40.36 -2.75
N TYR A 393 5.10 40.63 -3.46
CA TYR A 393 6.44 40.07 -3.19
C TYR A 393 6.53 38.54 -3.10
N GLY A 394 5.55 37.80 -3.65
CA GLY A 394 5.54 36.34 -3.56
C GLY A 394 5.28 35.81 -2.14
N LEU A 395 4.53 36.57 -1.33
CA LEU A 395 4.05 36.15 -0.01
C LEU A 395 3.16 34.89 -0.09
N PRO A 396 2.96 34.16 1.04
CA PRO A 396 2.06 33.03 1.07
C PRO A 396 0.62 33.40 0.73
N MET A 397 -0.11 32.48 0.10
CA MET A 397 -1.54 32.64 -0.24
C MET A 397 -2.41 31.65 0.56
N ASP A 398 -3.69 31.98 0.73
CA ASP A 398 -4.73 31.18 1.40
C ASP A 398 -5.91 30.83 0.47
N ASP A 399 -5.78 31.11 -0.82
CA ASP A 399 -6.81 30.83 -1.80
C ASP A 399 -6.97 29.32 -2.04
N PHE A 400 -8.21 28.90 -2.25
CA PHE A 400 -8.60 27.49 -2.38
C PHE A 400 -9.38 27.28 -3.67
N TYR A 401 -8.89 26.35 -4.51
CA TYR A 401 -9.48 26.08 -5.81
C TYR A 401 -9.85 24.62 -5.96
N VAL A 402 -10.76 24.38 -6.91
CA VAL A 402 -10.99 23.07 -7.48
C VAL A 402 -10.88 23.13 -9.00
N LEU A 403 -10.15 22.18 -9.57
CA LEU A 403 -10.11 21.90 -11.01
C LEU A 403 -10.97 20.67 -11.29
N ASP A 404 -11.93 20.80 -12.19
CA ASP A 404 -12.64 19.66 -12.76
C ASP A 404 -11.77 19.01 -13.84
N MET A 405 -11.34 17.78 -13.61
CA MET A 405 -10.44 17.04 -14.50
C MET A 405 -11.12 16.53 -15.78
N THR A 406 -12.45 16.62 -15.87
CA THR A 406 -13.20 16.17 -17.07
C THR A 406 -13.24 17.23 -18.17
N ASN A 407 -13.17 18.52 -17.80
CA ASN A 407 -13.27 19.65 -18.72
C ASN A 407 -12.22 20.74 -18.48
N PHE A 408 -11.29 20.51 -17.55
CA PHE A 408 -10.20 21.42 -17.17
C PHE A 408 -10.66 22.83 -16.78
N THR A 409 -11.82 22.93 -16.10
CA THR A 409 -12.35 24.21 -15.59
C THR A 409 -11.98 24.40 -14.12
N TRP A 410 -11.29 25.50 -13.82
CA TRP A 410 -10.98 25.96 -12.48
C TRP A 410 -12.14 26.77 -11.88
N ARG A 411 -12.38 26.57 -10.59
CA ARG A 411 -13.30 27.37 -9.78
C ARG A 411 -12.65 27.73 -8.46
N ILE A 412 -12.70 29.00 -8.08
CA ILE A 412 -12.32 29.43 -6.73
C ILE A 412 -13.43 29.07 -5.73
N LEU A 413 -13.06 28.49 -4.59
CA LEU A 413 -13.98 28.07 -3.54
C LEU A 413 -14.15 29.20 -2.51
N ASN A 414 -15.00 30.17 -2.84
CA ASN A 414 -15.33 31.28 -1.94
C ASN A 414 -16.53 31.01 -1.04
N ASP A 415 -17.37 30.05 -1.41
CA ASP A 415 -18.63 29.67 -0.76
C ASP A 415 -18.43 28.59 0.32
N ILE A 416 -17.43 28.74 1.18
CA ILE A 416 -17.08 27.76 2.23
C ILE A 416 -17.49 28.26 3.61
N SER A 417 -18.13 27.40 4.40
CA SER A 417 -18.45 27.64 5.80
C SER A 417 -17.30 27.27 6.75
N GLY A 418 -17.34 27.83 7.97
CA GLY A 418 -16.33 27.60 9.00
C GLY A 418 -15.13 28.55 8.93
N SER A 419 -14.21 28.39 9.87
CA SER A 419 -12.92 29.07 9.88
C SER A 419 -12.02 28.51 8.78
N ARG A 420 -11.26 29.37 8.08
CA ARG A 420 -10.33 28.95 7.03
C ARG A 420 -8.90 28.85 7.57
N PRO A 421 -8.07 27.95 7.01
CA PRO A 421 -6.64 27.95 7.29
C PRO A 421 -6.00 29.27 6.83
N PRO A 422 -5.03 29.82 7.59
CA PRO A 422 -4.26 30.98 7.15
C PRO A 422 -3.35 30.66 5.95
N ALA A 423 -2.90 31.73 5.30
CA ALA A 423 -2.00 31.70 4.15
C ALA A 423 -0.71 30.95 4.44
N ARG A 424 -0.29 30.09 3.49
CA ARG A 424 0.85 29.19 3.70
C ARG A 424 1.40 28.59 2.41
N TYR A 425 2.65 28.15 2.46
CA TYR A 425 3.32 27.36 1.42
C TYR A 425 4.13 26.22 2.07
N GLN A 426 4.59 25.24 1.28
CA GLN A 426 5.31 24.04 1.75
C GLN A 426 4.58 23.25 2.84
N HIS A 427 3.26 23.33 2.81
CA HIS A 427 2.35 22.51 3.59
C HIS A 427 1.98 21.26 2.80
N SER A 428 1.24 20.35 3.43
CA SER A 428 0.65 19.21 2.76
C SER A 428 -0.87 19.30 2.72
N LEU A 429 -1.46 18.73 1.67
CA LEU A 429 -2.90 18.54 1.50
C LEU A 429 -3.12 17.10 1.05
N THR A 430 -3.89 16.33 1.80
CA THR A 430 -4.04 14.89 1.59
C THR A 430 -5.50 14.48 1.64
N TYR A 431 -5.97 13.74 0.63
CA TYR A 431 -7.30 13.15 0.67
C TYR A 431 -7.35 11.96 1.61
N VAL A 432 -8.24 12.02 2.60
CA VAL A 432 -8.54 10.94 3.54
C VAL A 432 -9.87 10.30 3.12
N ASN A 433 -9.79 9.26 2.31
CA ASN A 433 -10.96 8.58 1.72
C ASN A 433 -11.96 8.05 2.76
N HIS A 434 -11.48 7.53 3.89
CA HIS A 434 -12.33 6.92 4.93
C HIS A 434 -13.32 7.88 5.58
N ILE A 435 -13.00 9.17 5.61
CA ILE A 435 -13.87 10.24 6.14
C ILE A 435 -14.29 11.22 5.05
N ASN A 436 -14.03 10.90 3.78
CA ASN A 436 -14.29 11.73 2.62
C ASN A 436 -13.91 13.22 2.82
N SER A 437 -12.68 13.47 3.29
CA SER A 437 -12.25 14.83 3.65
C SER A 437 -10.81 15.09 3.19
N LEU A 438 -10.44 16.36 3.03
CA LEU A 438 -9.04 16.76 2.84
C LEU A 438 -8.43 17.12 4.18
N PHE A 439 -7.25 16.59 4.46
CA PHE A 439 -6.44 16.93 5.62
C PHE A 439 -5.31 17.87 5.18
N LEU A 440 -5.20 19.02 5.85
CA LEU A 440 -4.15 20.01 5.63
C LEU A 440 -3.37 20.19 6.93
N CYS A 441 -2.04 20.11 6.85
CA CYS A 441 -1.19 20.33 8.01
C CYS A 441 0.11 21.06 7.67
N GLY A 442 0.56 21.84 8.65
CA GLY A 442 1.84 22.52 8.63
C GLY A 442 1.98 23.56 7.53
N GLY A 443 3.22 23.76 7.07
CA GLY A 443 3.63 24.80 6.14
C GLY A 443 4.42 25.91 6.82
N LEU A 444 4.64 26.99 6.08
CA LEU A 444 5.29 28.20 6.55
C LEU A 444 4.34 29.39 6.46
N SER A 445 4.42 30.27 7.45
CA SER A 445 3.83 31.61 7.41
C SER A 445 4.66 32.57 6.54
N ASP A 446 4.19 33.82 6.45
CA ASP A 446 4.91 34.94 5.84
C ASP A 446 6.16 35.34 6.64
N GLU A 447 6.15 35.12 7.95
CA GLU A 447 7.28 35.35 8.86
C GLU A 447 8.31 34.19 8.88
N TYR A 448 8.21 33.23 7.94
CA TYR A 448 9.06 32.03 7.86
C TYR A 448 8.94 31.09 9.08
N GLU A 449 7.90 31.27 9.89
CA GLU A 449 7.63 30.39 11.03
C GLU A 449 6.97 29.09 10.56
N GLY A 450 7.37 27.97 11.16
CA GLY A 450 6.71 26.70 10.94
C GLY A 450 5.31 26.69 11.54
N LEU A 451 4.33 26.24 10.76
CA LEU A 451 2.97 26.11 11.20
C LEU A 451 2.75 24.74 11.86
N ALA A 452 2.02 24.74 12.98
CA ALA A 452 1.65 23.55 13.74
C ALA A 452 0.14 23.27 13.70
N ASP A 453 -0.62 24.01 12.91
CA ASP A 453 -2.06 23.83 12.83
C ASP A 453 -2.47 22.72 11.86
N GLU A 454 -3.56 22.05 12.22
CA GLU A 454 -4.13 20.94 11.49
C GLU A 454 -5.57 21.27 11.13
N TRP A 455 -5.97 20.96 9.90
CA TRP A 455 -7.25 21.34 9.34
C TRP A 455 -7.87 20.18 8.58
N ILE A 456 -9.20 20.07 8.67
CA ILE A 456 -10.00 19.19 7.83
C ILE A 456 -10.98 20.02 7.01
N TYR A 457 -11.01 19.75 5.71
CA TYR A 457 -12.09 20.18 4.83
C TYR A 457 -13.01 18.99 4.56
N ASP A 458 -14.22 19.06 5.11
CA ASP A 458 -15.27 18.08 4.88
C ASP A 458 -15.90 18.34 3.50
N LEU A 459 -15.73 17.39 2.57
CA LEU A 459 -16.19 17.53 1.19
C LEU A 459 -17.72 17.47 1.08
N ASP A 460 -18.39 16.78 2.01
CA ASP A 460 -19.84 16.62 2.01
C ASP A 460 -20.52 17.86 2.59
N LYS A 461 -19.90 18.48 3.60
CA LYS A 461 -20.40 19.70 4.26
C LYS A 461 -19.86 20.99 3.68
N ASN A 462 -18.88 20.93 2.77
CA ASN A 462 -18.18 22.10 2.23
C ASN A 462 -17.71 23.06 3.36
N THR A 463 -17.03 22.51 4.36
CA THR A 463 -16.69 23.24 5.59
C THR A 463 -15.26 22.95 6.03
N TRP A 464 -14.50 24.00 6.32
CA TRP A 464 -13.22 23.89 7.00
C TRP A 464 -13.42 23.85 8.51
N THR A 465 -12.71 22.94 9.18
CA THR A 465 -12.66 22.82 10.63
C THR A 465 -11.22 22.69 11.07
N ARG A 466 -10.77 23.55 11.98
CA ARG A 466 -9.48 23.38 12.64
C ARG A 466 -9.56 22.21 13.61
N LEU A 467 -8.64 21.27 13.51
CA LEU A 467 -8.52 20.21 14.50
C LEU A 467 -7.91 20.78 15.78
N SER A 468 -8.64 20.67 16.88
CA SER A 468 -8.12 20.98 18.20
C SER A 468 -7.41 19.75 18.76
N SER A 469 -6.08 19.71 18.76
CA SER A 469 -5.37 18.60 19.39
C SER A 469 -3.99 18.99 19.91
N GLY A 470 -3.92 19.39 21.18
CA GLY A 470 -2.68 19.39 21.98
C GLY A 470 -1.53 20.25 21.44
N GLU A 471 -0.34 20.05 22.01
CA GLU A 471 0.91 20.59 21.47
C GLU A 471 1.22 19.83 20.17
N VAL A 472 0.88 20.45 19.04
CA VAL A 472 1.34 20.00 17.72
C VAL A 472 2.70 20.65 17.47
N GLU A 473 3.65 19.85 17.02
CA GLU A 473 4.96 20.35 16.60
C GLU A 473 4.83 21.03 15.23
N PRO A 474 5.37 22.25 15.06
CA PRO A 474 5.50 22.89 13.75
C PRO A 474 6.16 21.99 12.70
N ARG A 475 5.68 22.06 11.45
CA ARG A 475 6.25 21.26 10.37
C ARG A 475 6.13 21.89 8.98
N CYS A 476 7.24 22.06 8.28
CA CYS A 476 7.30 22.46 6.87
C CYS A 476 8.20 21.50 6.06
N TYR A 477 8.16 21.57 4.72
CA TYR A 477 8.93 20.70 3.81
C TYR A 477 8.69 19.19 3.94
N HIS A 478 7.64 18.80 4.65
CA HIS A 478 7.26 17.41 4.88
C HIS A 478 6.37 16.88 3.76
N VAL A 479 6.22 15.56 3.72
CA VAL A 479 5.22 14.91 2.88
C VAL A 479 4.21 14.19 3.75
N SER A 480 2.94 14.34 3.40
CA SER A 480 1.84 13.60 4.02
C SER A 480 1.29 12.56 3.06
N VAL A 481 1.14 11.32 3.55
CA VAL A 481 0.58 10.21 2.77
C VAL A 481 -0.62 9.60 3.50
N PRO A 482 -1.73 9.33 2.80
CA PRO A 482 -2.85 8.62 3.40
C PRO A 482 -2.47 7.15 3.52
N THR A 483 -2.78 6.54 4.66
CA THR A 483 -2.61 5.11 4.87
C THR A 483 -3.86 4.35 4.42
N VAL A 484 -3.69 3.06 4.14
CA VAL A 484 -4.82 2.16 3.89
C VAL A 484 -5.77 2.03 5.10
N TYR A 485 -5.37 2.52 6.28
CA TYR A 485 -6.09 2.38 7.55
C TYR A 485 -6.87 3.62 7.98
N GLY A 486 -6.94 4.67 7.15
CA GLY A 486 -7.62 5.92 7.49
C GLY A 486 -6.88 6.77 8.49
N SER A 487 -5.57 6.64 8.51
CA SER A 487 -4.65 7.63 9.09
C SER A 487 -3.90 8.36 7.99
N VAL A 488 -3.26 9.47 8.34
CA VAL A 488 -2.27 10.15 7.49
C VAL A 488 -0.94 10.13 8.22
N LEU A 489 0.14 9.82 7.49
CA LEU A 489 1.51 9.91 8.00
C LEU A 489 2.17 11.16 7.45
N SER A 490 2.60 12.06 8.33
CA SER A 490 3.47 13.19 8.01
C SER A 490 4.91 12.77 8.25
N ILE A 491 5.74 12.81 7.22
CA ILE A 491 7.10 12.24 7.21
C ILE A 491 8.12 13.36 6.95
N GLY A 492 9.21 13.34 7.72
CA GLY A 492 10.32 14.29 7.63
C GLY A 492 9.88 15.75 7.80
N GLY A 493 10.59 16.67 7.16
CA GLY A 493 10.37 18.10 7.33
C GLY A 493 11.18 18.72 8.46
N SER A 494 11.08 20.03 8.58
CA SER A 494 11.71 20.84 9.64
C SER A 494 10.65 21.60 10.44
N THR A 495 11.02 22.07 11.63
CA THR A 495 10.12 22.84 12.50
C THR A 495 10.01 24.31 12.13
N HIS A 496 10.94 24.82 11.33
CA HIS A 496 10.98 26.20 10.84
C HIS A 496 11.64 26.24 9.46
N ALA A 497 11.50 27.35 8.76
CA ALA A 497 12.34 27.66 7.61
C ALA A 497 13.69 28.18 8.08
N GLU A 498 14.70 28.05 7.23
CA GLU A 498 15.98 28.65 7.49
C GLU A 498 15.89 30.16 7.29
N TYR A 499 16.33 30.90 8.31
CA TYR A 499 16.40 32.34 8.28
C TYR A 499 17.70 32.81 8.97
N GLY A 500 18.55 33.51 8.22
CA GLY A 500 19.83 33.98 8.74
C GLY A 500 20.86 32.87 8.98
N GLU A 501 21.48 32.85 10.16
CA GLU A 501 22.55 31.89 10.52
C GLU A 501 22.02 30.61 11.21
N GLU A 502 20.72 30.49 11.47
CA GLU A 502 20.15 29.36 12.21
C GLU A 502 20.01 28.10 11.34
N SER A 503 20.51 26.97 11.85
CA SER A 503 20.39 25.67 11.20
C SER A 503 18.99 25.08 11.36
N LEU A 504 18.43 24.53 10.28
CA LEU A 504 17.15 23.81 10.30
C LEU A 504 17.14 22.72 11.38
N SER A 505 16.09 22.73 12.20
CA SER A 505 15.83 21.64 13.16
C SER A 505 14.88 20.60 12.57
N PRO A 506 15.22 19.30 12.64
CA PRO A 506 14.33 18.23 12.18
C PRO A 506 13.06 18.19 13.03
N ALA A 507 11.92 18.11 12.35
CA ALA A 507 10.67 17.73 13.01
C ALA A 507 10.68 16.22 13.32
N THR A 508 9.75 15.77 14.17
CA THR A 508 9.56 14.34 14.46
C THR A 508 9.50 13.52 13.16
N ALA A 509 10.39 12.54 12.98
CA ALA A 509 10.59 11.87 11.70
C ALA A 509 9.31 11.30 11.04
N VAL A 510 8.38 10.76 11.84
CA VAL A 510 7.05 10.33 11.39
C VAL A 510 6.01 10.70 12.44
N LYS A 511 4.98 11.45 12.04
CA LYS A 511 3.78 11.73 12.85
C LYS A 511 2.57 11.06 12.20
N GLU A 512 1.82 10.29 12.99
CA GLU A 512 0.59 9.64 12.55
C GLU A 512 -0.64 10.40 13.06
N HIS A 513 -1.50 10.82 12.13
CA HIS A 513 -2.77 11.49 12.39
C HIS A 513 -3.90 10.48 12.14
N MET A 514 -4.57 10.05 13.20
CA MET A 514 -5.60 9.00 13.13
C MET A 514 -7.00 9.61 12.96
N PHE A 515 -7.70 9.25 11.89
CA PHE A 515 -9.09 9.67 11.66
C PHE A 515 -10.11 8.55 11.86
N THR A 516 -9.65 7.30 11.82
CA THR A 516 -10.46 6.11 12.06
C THR A 516 -9.80 5.16 13.06
N THR A 517 -10.59 4.31 13.69
CA THR A 517 -10.06 3.24 14.55
C THR A 517 -9.37 2.16 13.71
N LYS A 518 -8.26 1.61 14.21
CA LYS A 518 -7.57 0.49 13.54
C LYS A 518 -8.51 -0.73 13.38
N PRO A 519 -8.48 -1.43 12.23
CA PRO A 519 -9.25 -2.66 12.06
C PRO A 519 -8.88 -3.74 13.09
N LEU A 520 -9.85 -4.52 13.56
CA LEU A 520 -9.63 -5.60 14.54
C LEU A 520 -8.58 -6.62 14.07
N LYS A 521 -8.61 -6.98 12.77
CA LYS A 521 -7.60 -7.86 12.16
C LYS A 521 -6.18 -7.32 12.42
N ARG A 522 -5.98 -6.01 12.30
CA ARG A 522 -4.66 -5.39 12.46
C ARG A 522 -4.21 -5.37 13.90
N LEU A 523 -5.11 -5.00 14.81
CA LEU A 523 -4.84 -5.07 16.26
C LEU A 523 -4.43 -6.49 16.66
N ALA A 524 -5.14 -7.50 16.16
CA ALA A 524 -4.81 -8.90 16.41
C ALA A 524 -3.46 -9.29 15.79
N LEU A 525 -3.18 -8.91 14.54
CA LEU A 525 -1.90 -9.20 13.88
C LEU A 525 -0.69 -8.62 14.63
N ASN A 526 -0.80 -7.39 15.15
CA ASN A 526 0.27 -6.77 15.93
C ASN A 526 0.57 -7.57 17.21
N VAL A 527 -0.47 -8.09 17.88
CA VAL A 527 -0.30 -8.97 19.05
C VAL A 527 0.28 -10.33 18.64
N VAL A 528 -0.25 -10.95 17.60
CA VAL A 528 0.21 -12.28 17.14
C VAL A 528 1.65 -12.24 16.61
N TYR A 529 2.07 -11.11 16.04
CA TYR A 529 3.44 -10.94 15.54
C TYR A 529 4.51 -11.04 16.65
N THR A 530 4.15 -10.73 17.91
CA THR A 530 5.07 -10.92 19.05
C THR A 530 5.20 -12.39 19.47
N LEU A 531 4.24 -13.25 19.10
CA LEU A 531 4.17 -14.66 19.47
C LEU A 531 4.82 -15.57 18.43
N ARG A 532 6.03 -15.23 17.97
CA ARG A 532 6.73 -15.88 16.85
C ARG A 532 6.86 -17.39 17.01
N ASP A 533 7.17 -17.83 18.23
CA ASP A 533 7.36 -19.24 18.57
C ASP A 533 6.12 -20.08 18.30
N TRP A 534 4.93 -19.48 18.23
CA TRP A 534 3.65 -20.17 18.06
C TRP A 534 3.04 -19.99 16.66
N TRP A 535 3.74 -19.35 15.71
CA TRP A 535 3.19 -19.12 14.36
C TRP A 535 2.82 -20.42 13.64
N TYR A 536 3.50 -21.53 13.92
CA TYR A 536 3.20 -22.84 13.33
C TYR A 536 1.79 -23.38 13.69
N LEU A 537 1.16 -22.81 14.72
CA LEU A 537 -0.22 -23.13 15.12
C LEU A 537 -1.26 -22.30 14.35
N LEU A 538 -0.85 -21.23 13.66
CA LEU A 538 -1.75 -20.32 12.97
C LEU A 538 -2.15 -20.86 11.60
N PRO A 539 -3.29 -20.42 11.05
CA PRO A 539 -3.65 -20.70 9.66
C PRO A 539 -2.58 -20.23 8.64
N HIS A 540 -2.34 -21.02 7.57
CA HIS A 540 -1.35 -20.69 6.53
C HIS A 540 -1.45 -19.28 5.93
N ASN A 541 -2.66 -18.74 5.73
CA ASN A 541 -2.83 -17.37 5.25
C ASN A 541 -2.30 -16.32 6.23
N ILE A 542 -2.50 -16.53 7.53
CA ILE A 542 -1.95 -15.67 8.59
C ILE A 542 -0.44 -15.86 8.69
N GLN A 543 0.04 -17.12 8.63
CA GLN A 543 1.48 -17.40 8.58
C GLN A 543 2.16 -16.66 7.42
N ASN A 544 1.55 -16.68 6.23
CA ASN A 544 2.09 -16.00 5.05
C ASN A 544 2.14 -14.47 5.24
N GLU A 545 1.11 -13.85 5.83
CA GLU A 545 1.13 -12.41 6.16
C GLU A 545 2.23 -12.07 7.18
N LEU A 546 2.35 -12.86 8.25
CA LEU A 546 3.37 -12.68 9.27
C LEU A 546 4.79 -12.93 8.73
N GLU A 547 4.94 -13.90 7.83
CA GLU A 547 6.19 -14.18 7.13
C GLU A 547 6.60 -13.02 6.21
N LYS A 548 5.64 -12.39 5.51
CA LYS A 548 5.91 -11.15 4.76
C LYS A 548 6.47 -10.06 5.69
N TRP A 549 5.84 -9.81 6.83
CA TRP A 549 6.32 -8.81 7.81
C TRP A 549 7.69 -9.16 8.37
N TYR A 550 7.95 -10.44 8.65
CA TYR A 550 9.23 -10.91 9.14
C TYR A 550 10.34 -10.71 8.09
N LYS A 551 10.09 -11.02 6.82
CA LYS A 551 11.05 -10.76 5.74
C LYS A 551 11.36 -9.28 5.60
N PHE A 552 10.36 -8.41 5.70
CA PHE A 552 10.58 -6.96 5.73
C PHE A 552 11.46 -6.55 6.92
N GLU A 553 11.19 -7.08 8.10
CA GLU A 553 12.02 -6.81 9.28
C GLU A 553 13.47 -7.31 9.10
N LEU A 554 13.69 -8.49 8.53
CA LEU A 554 15.04 -8.95 8.19
C LEU A 554 15.73 -7.98 7.23
N ALA A 555 15.02 -7.53 6.20
CA ALA A 555 15.50 -6.52 5.26
C ALA A 555 15.78 -5.15 5.91
N SER A 556 15.12 -4.81 7.02
CA SER A 556 15.44 -3.63 7.81
C SER A 556 16.76 -3.76 8.59
N LYS A 557 17.20 -5.00 8.90
CA LYS A 557 18.40 -5.29 9.68
C LYS A 557 19.66 -5.54 8.81
N SER A 558 19.50 -5.89 7.54
CA SER A 558 20.61 -6.31 6.67
C SER A 558 20.98 -5.31 5.58
N SER A 559 22.26 -5.32 5.16
CA SER A 559 22.81 -4.63 3.97
C SER A 559 22.24 -5.22 2.64
N PRO A 560 22.48 -4.66 1.43
CA PRO A 560 21.60 -4.60 0.23
C PRO A 560 21.18 -5.93 -0.45
N ILE A 561 21.47 -7.07 0.15
CA ILE A 561 21.31 -8.42 -0.42
C ILE A 561 19.83 -8.83 -0.56
N LEU A 562 18.90 -8.11 0.07
CA LEU A 562 17.46 -8.44 0.09
C LEU A 562 16.58 -7.60 -0.85
N ASN A 563 17.16 -6.92 -1.85
CA ASN A 563 16.40 -6.13 -2.82
C ASN A 563 15.27 -6.94 -3.49
N GLU A 564 15.50 -8.22 -3.83
CA GLU A 564 14.47 -9.09 -4.44
C GLU A 564 13.31 -9.38 -3.47
N ASP A 565 13.60 -9.66 -2.20
CA ASP A 565 12.56 -9.89 -1.19
C ASP A 565 11.72 -8.63 -0.94
N LEU A 566 12.34 -7.44 -1.00
CA LEU A 566 11.63 -6.16 -0.87
C LEU A 566 10.77 -5.84 -2.09
N LEU A 567 11.23 -6.14 -3.31
CA LEU A 567 10.44 -5.99 -4.53
C LEU A 567 9.24 -6.95 -4.53
N ASN A 568 9.48 -8.23 -4.19
CA ASN A 568 8.42 -9.21 -4.02
C ASN A 568 7.42 -8.82 -2.93
N TYR A 569 7.87 -8.14 -1.86
CA TYR A 569 6.97 -7.63 -0.81
C TYR A 569 6.01 -6.56 -1.36
N LEU A 570 6.52 -5.70 -2.25
CA LEU A 570 5.76 -4.61 -2.87
C LEU A 570 4.94 -5.07 -4.09
N ASP A 571 5.00 -6.35 -4.45
CA ASP A 571 4.43 -6.92 -5.68
C ASP A 571 4.93 -6.18 -6.95
N LEU A 572 6.21 -5.76 -6.96
CA LEU A 572 6.90 -4.99 -8.02
C LEU A 572 7.88 -5.81 -8.86
#